data_AF-A0A292IIR5-F1
#
_entry.id   AF-A0A292IIR5-F1
#
_cell.length_a   1.000
_cell.length_b   1.000
_cell.length_c   1.000
_cell.angle_alpha   90.00
_cell.angle_beta   90.00
_cell.angle_gamma   90.00
#
_symmetry.space_group_name_H-M   'P 1'
#
loop_
_entity.id
_entity.type
_entity.pdbx_description
1 polymer ?
#
loop_
_entity_poly.entity_id
_entity_poly.type
_entity_poly.pdbx_seq_one_letter_code
_entity_poly.pdbx_strand_id
1 'polypeptide(L)'
;MYLSNIENLLNNIKLITGLDMAKKNNDSEFQKLVLEQLKELTENAKNTNQSVQSIKTDLKKEIDNNKIELKKEIEKTNQKVDKLDKKIDNTKIELKKEIDNTKIELKKEIDNNKVELKKEIDNNKVELKKEINKTNQKVDKLDQKVDHGNAAIHARIDSYHLNPDLPPPPPPVEKLYKLMKIILVHIGPSWNEHKLELLIKQIYQDFGHFKKNKIGYVQFRVVPSKMEFVKKYLEAIEFRKDYQYFIDNEIDKSKHV
;
A
#
# COMPACT_ATOMS: atom_id res chain seq x y z
N MET A 1 -68.64 59.65 -121.79
CA MET A 1 -67.28 59.58 -121.23
C MET A 1 -67.15 60.32 -119.89
N TYR A 2 -67.70 61.54 -119.74
CA TYR A 2 -67.59 62.33 -118.49
C TYR A 2 -68.29 61.75 -117.25
N LEU A 3 -69.51 61.20 -117.39
CA LEU A 3 -70.29 60.66 -116.25
C LEU A 3 -69.59 59.47 -115.56
N SER A 4 -69.01 58.56 -116.34
CA SER A 4 -68.28 57.40 -115.80
C SER A 4 -67.04 57.80 -115.00
N ASN A 5 -66.40 58.92 -115.34
CA ASN A 5 -65.23 59.41 -114.61
C ASN A 5 -65.61 60.01 -113.24
N ILE A 6 -66.79 60.64 -113.15
CA ILE A 6 -67.34 61.20 -111.91
C ILE A 6 -67.79 60.06 -110.96
N GLU A 7 -68.43 59.01 -111.49
CA GLU A 7 -68.81 57.83 -110.70
C GLU A 7 -67.58 57.09 -110.13
N ASN A 8 -66.51 56.95 -110.91
CA ASN A 8 -65.25 56.38 -110.44
C ASN A 8 -64.59 57.23 -109.33
N LEU A 9 -64.61 58.56 -109.46
CA LEU A 9 -64.12 59.48 -108.43
C LEU A 9 -64.94 59.39 -107.15
N LEU A 10 -66.28 59.34 -107.24
CA LEU A 10 -67.17 59.18 -106.09
C LEU A 10 -66.94 57.85 -105.38
N ASN A 11 -66.75 56.75 -106.12
CA ASN A 11 -66.44 55.44 -105.56
C ASN A 11 -65.08 55.43 -104.84
N ASN A 12 -64.05 56.05 -105.43
CA ASN A 12 -62.73 56.17 -104.80
C ASN A 12 -62.77 56.99 -103.51
N ILE A 13 -63.51 58.11 -103.48
CA ILE A 13 -63.70 58.91 -102.26
C ILE A 13 -64.42 58.09 -101.18
N LYS A 14 -65.45 57.32 -101.56
CA LYS A 14 -66.19 56.43 -100.65
C LYS A 14 -65.30 55.32 -100.06
N LEU A 15 -64.41 54.76 -100.87
CA LEU A 15 -63.43 53.76 -100.43
C LEU A 15 -62.41 54.35 -99.44
N ILE A 16 -61.84 55.51 -99.75
CA ILE A 16 -60.85 56.21 -98.91
C ILE A 16 -61.48 56.60 -97.56
N THR A 17 -62.67 57.20 -97.58
CA THR A 17 -63.40 57.57 -96.36
C THR A 17 -63.80 56.34 -95.52
N GLY A 18 -64.17 55.23 -96.16
CA GLY A 18 -64.41 53.95 -95.49
C GLY A 18 -63.15 53.38 -94.81
N LEU A 19 -62.00 53.45 -95.49
CA LEU A 19 -60.70 53.02 -94.94
C LEU A 19 -60.24 53.88 -93.75
N ASP A 20 -60.41 55.20 -93.84
CA ASP A 20 -60.08 56.12 -92.73
C ASP A 20 -60.98 55.88 -91.50
N MET A 21 -62.28 55.67 -91.72
CA MET A 21 -63.21 55.31 -90.65
C MET A 21 -62.86 53.95 -90.02
N ALA A 22 -62.52 52.94 -90.83
CA ALA A 22 -62.12 51.63 -90.33
C ALA A 22 -60.82 51.69 -89.52
N LYS A 23 -59.82 52.45 -89.99
CA LYS A 23 -58.56 52.67 -89.26
C LYS A 23 -58.79 53.34 -87.92
N LYS A 24 -59.59 54.41 -87.89
CA LYS A 24 -59.96 55.12 -86.65
C LYS A 24 -60.74 54.23 -85.68
N ASN A 25 -61.59 53.34 -86.20
CA ASN A 25 -62.33 52.40 -85.38
C ASN A 25 -61.41 51.34 -84.75
N ASN A 26 -60.48 50.78 -85.53
CA ASN A 26 -59.45 49.86 -85.01
C ASN A 26 -58.55 50.51 -83.95
N ASP A 27 -58.14 51.77 -84.15
CA ASP A 27 -57.34 52.52 -83.16
C ASP A 27 -58.11 52.71 -81.84
N SER A 28 -59.42 52.97 -81.94
CA SER A 28 -60.30 53.09 -80.77
C SER A 28 -60.48 51.77 -80.03
N GLU A 29 -60.61 50.64 -80.75
CA GLU A 29 -60.70 49.31 -80.13
C GLU A 29 -59.39 48.92 -79.44
N PHE A 30 -58.25 49.20 -80.07
CA PHE A 30 -56.94 48.96 -79.48
C PHE A 30 -56.75 49.76 -78.18
N GLN A 31 -57.08 51.06 -78.18
CA GLN A 31 -57.02 51.89 -76.98
C GLN A 31 -57.91 51.34 -75.86
N LYS A 32 -59.13 50.89 -76.20
CA LYS A 32 -60.05 50.29 -75.23
C LYS A 32 -59.47 49.01 -74.60
N LEU A 33 -58.88 48.14 -75.42
CA LEU A 33 -58.23 46.90 -74.95
C LEU A 33 -57.06 47.20 -74.00
N VAL A 34 -56.21 48.18 -74.35
CA VAL A 34 -55.09 48.61 -73.51
C VAL A 34 -55.58 49.15 -72.18
N LEU A 35 -56.64 49.98 -72.19
CA LEU A 35 -57.25 50.51 -70.96
C LEU A 35 -57.80 49.39 -70.06
N GLU A 36 -58.44 48.37 -70.64
CA GLU A 36 -58.97 47.23 -69.88
C GLU A 36 -57.83 46.44 -69.21
N GLN A 37 -56.76 46.14 -69.95
CA GLN A 37 -55.58 45.46 -69.43
C GLN A 37 -54.87 46.27 -68.33
N LEU A 38 -54.77 47.59 -68.46
CA LEU A 38 -54.19 48.45 -67.43
C LEU A 38 -55.03 48.47 -66.14
N LYS A 39 -56.36 48.45 -66.26
CA LYS A 39 -57.25 48.32 -65.09
C LYS A 39 -57.05 46.98 -64.38
N GLU A 40 -56.99 45.89 -65.14
CA GLU A 40 -56.77 44.55 -64.60
C GLU A 40 -55.42 44.44 -63.89
N LEU A 41 -54.34 44.94 -64.51
CA LEU A 41 -53.02 45.02 -63.88
C LEU A 41 -53.03 45.85 -62.59
N THR A 42 -53.75 46.96 -62.58
CA THR A 42 -53.87 47.83 -61.40
C THR A 42 -54.58 47.11 -60.25
N GLU A 43 -55.68 46.41 -60.54
CA GLU A 43 -56.40 45.65 -59.52
C GLU A 43 -55.59 44.44 -59.02
N ASN A 44 -54.89 43.74 -59.92
CA ASN A 44 -53.99 42.65 -59.54
C ASN A 44 -52.83 43.12 -58.66
N ALA A 45 -52.24 44.28 -58.96
CA ALA A 45 -51.18 44.87 -58.15
C ALA A 45 -51.71 45.25 -56.75
N LYS A 46 -52.91 45.83 -56.67
CA LYS A 46 -53.57 46.16 -55.40
C LYS A 46 -53.86 44.91 -54.57
N ASN A 47 -54.41 43.85 -55.18
CA ASN A 47 -54.69 42.58 -54.51
C ASN A 47 -53.40 41.91 -54.01
N THR A 48 -52.35 41.91 -54.83
CA THR A 48 -51.03 41.39 -54.44
C THR A 48 -50.48 42.16 -53.24
N ASN A 49 -50.55 43.49 -53.26
CA ASN A 49 -50.05 44.32 -52.17
C ASN A 49 -50.84 44.07 -50.87
N GLN A 50 -52.17 43.92 -50.95
CA GLN A 50 -53.00 43.54 -49.80
C GLN A 50 -52.62 42.16 -49.24
N SER A 51 -52.41 41.16 -50.11
CA SER A 51 -51.94 39.83 -49.70
C SER A 51 -50.60 39.89 -48.98
N VAL A 52 -49.63 40.64 -49.54
CA VAL A 52 -48.31 40.85 -48.92
C VAL A 52 -48.43 41.51 -47.55
N GLN A 53 -49.29 42.52 -47.37
CA GLN A 53 -49.49 43.16 -46.06
C GLN A 53 -50.13 42.21 -45.04
N SER A 54 -51.06 41.35 -45.49
CA SER A 54 -51.64 40.31 -44.63
C SER A 54 -50.58 39.33 -44.15
N ILE A 55 -49.81 38.76 -45.10
CA ILE A 55 -48.73 37.81 -44.80
C ILE A 55 -47.71 38.44 -43.84
N LYS A 56 -47.31 39.69 -44.08
CA LYS A 56 -46.39 40.42 -43.20
C LYS A 56 -46.93 40.57 -41.78
N THR A 57 -48.23 40.85 -41.66
CA THR A 57 -48.89 40.99 -40.36
C THR A 57 -48.96 39.66 -39.62
N ASP A 58 -49.29 38.58 -40.33
CA ASP A 58 -49.40 37.25 -39.75
C ASP A 58 -48.04 36.70 -39.31
N LEU A 59 -47.00 36.85 -40.14
CA LEU A 59 -45.62 36.51 -39.78
C LEU A 59 -45.13 37.29 -38.55
N LYS A 60 -45.48 38.58 -38.45
CA LYS A 60 -45.13 39.38 -37.28
C LYS A 60 -45.78 38.84 -36.01
N LYS A 61 -47.06 38.48 -36.06
CA LYS A 61 -47.77 37.87 -34.93
C LYS A 61 -47.16 36.53 -34.55
N GLU A 62 -46.81 35.69 -35.52
CA GLU A 62 -46.18 34.39 -35.27
C GLU A 62 -44.82 34.55 -34.58
N ILE A 63 -43.98 35.48 -35.07
CA ILE A 63 -42.68 35.80 -34.44
C ILE A 63 -42.87 36.28 -33.00
N ASP A 64 -43.83 37.19 -32.76
CA ASP A 64 -44.09 37.72 -31.43
C ASP A 64 -44.60 36.62 -30.47
N ASN A 65 -45.46 35.72 -30.95
CA ASN A 65 -45.95 34.57 -30.19
C ASN A 65 -44.81 33.60 -29.85
N ASN A 66 -43.99 33.22 -30.82
CA ASN A 66 -42.83 32.34 -30.61
C ASN A 66 -41.85 32.95 -29.60
N LYS A 67 -41.63 34.28 -29.65
CA LYS A 67 -40.79 34.98 -28.68
C LYS A 67 -41.36 34.92 -27.26
N ILE A 68 -42.69 35.01 -27.10
CA ILE A 68 -43.35 34.86 -25.79
C ILE A 68 -43.22 33.43 -25.28
N GLU A 69 -43.41 32.43 -26.14
CA GLU A 69 -43.28 31.02 -25.78
C GLU A 69 -41.87 30.68 -25.34
N LEU A 70 -40.85 31.07 -26.12
CA LEU A 70 -39.45 30.88 -25.77
C LEU A 70 -39.08 31.54 -24.43
N LYS A 71 -39.59 32.75 -24.15
CA LYS A 71 -39.40 33.39 -22.85
C LYS A 71 -40.00 32.57 -21.70
N LYS A 72 -41.18 31.98 -21.89
CA LYS A 72 -41.82 31.12 -20.88
C LYS A 72 -41.02 29.84 -20.66
N GLU A 73 -40.45 29.24 -21.70
CA GLU A 73 -39.61 28.05 -21.56
C GLU A 73 -38.28 28.33 -20.85
N ILE A 74 -37.64 29.47 -21.17
CA ILE A 74 -36.44 29.94 -20.46
C ILE A 74 -36.75 30.13 -18.98
N GLU A 75 -37.85 30.81 -18.65
CA GLU A 75 -38.27 31.03 -17.25
C GLU A 75 -38.52 29.71 -16.51
N LYS A 76 -39.23 28.75 -17.13
CA LYS A 76 -39.42 27.41 -16.55
C LYS A 76 -38.10 26.68 -16.32
N THR A 77 -37.14 26.86 -17.23
CA THR A 77 -35.81 26.24 -17.13
C THR A 77 -35.02 26.86 -15.98
N ASN A 78 -34.99 28.18 -15.85
CA ASN A 78 -34.35 28.89 -14.74
C ASN A 78 -34.94 28.46 -13.39
N GLN A 79 -36.27 28.34 -13.28
CA GLN A 79 -36.90 27.84 -12.06
C GLN A 79 -36.52 26.39 -11.71
N LYS A 80 -36.25 25.54 -12.72
CA LYS A 80 -35.71 24.19 -12.48
C LYS A 80 -34.27 24.24 -11.98
N VAL A 81 -33.45 25.11 -12.56
CA VAL A 81 -32.06 25.34 -12.12
C VAL A 81 -32.03 25.80 -10.66
N ASP A 82 -32.80 26.83 -10.30
CA ASP A 82 -32.87 27.32 -8.92
C ASP A 82 -33.28 26.24 -7.91
N LYS A 83 -34.20 25.35 -8.30
CA LYS A 83 -34.61 24.20 -7.47
C LYS A 83 -33.50 23.17 -7.33
N LEU A 84 -32.71 22.94 -8.38
CA LEU A 84 -31.56 22.02 -8.34
C LEU A 84 -30.44 22.59 -7.47
N ASP A 85 -30.14 23.89 -7.58
CA ASP A 85 -29.12 24.54 -6.74
C ASP A 85 -29.47 24.44 -5.25
N LYS A 86 -30.73 24.71 -4.89
CA LYS A 86 -31.21 24.51 -3.51
C LYS A 86 -31.09 23.06 -3.03
N LYS A 87 -31.36 22.08 -3.90
CA LYS A 87 -31.17 20.66 -3.56
C LYS A 87 -29.71 20.31 -3.33
N ILE A 88 -28.81 20.85 -4.16
CA ILE A 88 -27.36 20.66 -4.03
C ILE A 88 -26.88 21.24 -2.70
N ASP A 89 -27.28 22.47 -2.36
CA ASP A 89 -26.90 23.10 -1.10
C ASP A 89 -27.41 22.32 0.12
N ASN A 90 -28.67 21.87 0.10
CA ASN A 90 -29.22 21.04 1.16
C ASN A 90 -28.46 19.72 1.32
N THR A 91 -28.17 19.04 0.21
CA THR A 91 -27.40 17.78 0.21
C THR A 91 -26.00 18.01 0.80
N LYS A 92 -25.35 19.12 0.44
CA LYS A 92 -24.02 19.49 0.97
C LYS A 92 -24.05 19.71 2.49
N ILE A 93 -25.11 20.33 3.01
CA ILE A 93 -25.30 20.54 4.45
C ILE A 93 -25.53 19.19 5.17
N GLU A 94 -26.36 18.31 4.61
CA GLU A 94 -26.63 16.98 5.16
C GLU A 94 -25.36 16.13 5.23
N LEU A 95 -24.61 16.05 4.12
CA LEU A 95 -23.33 15.32 4.07
C LEU A 95 -22.32 15.87 5.09
N LYS A 96 -22.25 17.20 5.25
CA LYS A 96 -21.35 17.80 6.26
C LYS A 96 -21.73 17.36 7.68
N LYS A 97 -23.02 17.36 8.00
CA LYS A 97 -23.51 16.88 9.32
C LYS A 97 -23.20 15.40 9.53
N GLU A 98 -23.38 14.57 8.52
CA GLU A 98 -23.09 13.14 8.58
C GLU A 98 -21.59 12.88 8.82
N ILE A 99 -20.71 13.61 8.13
CA ILE A 99 -19.26 13.56 8.34
C ILE A 99 -18.89 13.97 9.77
N ASP A 100 -19.46 15.07 10.26
CA ASP A 100 -19.18 15.58 11.62
C ASP A 100 -19.66 14.59 12.70
N ASN A 101 -20.84 13.97 12.51
CA ASN A 101 -21.37 12.94 13.40
C ASN A 101 -20.48 11.70 13.42
N THR A 102 -20.10 11.19 12.23
CA THR A 102 -19.21 10.03 12.10
C THR A 102 -17.87 10.28 12.80
N LYS A 103 -17.32 11.50 12.67
CA LYS A 103 -16.07 11.89 13.34
C LYS A 103 -16.21 11.88 14.87
N ILE A 104 -17.35 12.30 15.40
CA ILE A 104 -17.63 12.26 16.85
C ILE A 104 -17.73 10.81 17.33
N GLU A 105 -18.44 9.95 16.59
CA GLU A 105 -18.60 8.53 16.93
C GLU A 105 -17.25 7.80 16.94
N LEU A 106 -16.44 7.96 15.88
CA LEU A 106 -15.11 7.37 15.81
C LEU A 106 -14.20 7.86 16.94
N LYS A 107 -14.29 9.14 17.31
CA LYS A 107 -13.51 9.67 18.44
C LYS A 107 -13.92 9.01 19.76
N LYS A 108 -15.22 8.83 20.00
CA LYS A 108 -15.72 8.13 21.20
C LYS A 108 -15.27 6.68 21.23
N GLU A 109 -15.32 5.98 20.10
CA GLU A 109 -14.85 4.60 19.98
C GLU A 109 -13.36 4.48 20.30
N ILE A 110 -12.53 5.35 19.72
CA ILE A 110 -11.08 5.42 20.01
C ILE A 110 -10.82 5.65 21.51
N ASP A 111 -11.53 6.60 22.12
CA ASP A 111 -11.33 6.93 23.53
C ASP A 111 -11.80 5.78 24.45
N ASN A 112 -12.89 5.09 24.10
CA ASN A 112 -13.33 3.88 24.81
C ASN A 112 -12.30 2.75 24.72
N ASN A 113 -11.80 2.46 23.51
CA ASN A 113 -10.80 1.42 23.29
C ASN A 113 -9.50 1.71 24.06
N LYS A 114 -9.08 2.99 24.14
CA LYS A 114 -7.93 3.39 24.99
C LYS A 114 -8.15 3.08 26.46
N VAL A 115 -9.35 3.33 26.99
CA VAL A 115 -9.69 3.04 28.38
C VAL A 115 -9.70 1.54 28.64
N GLU A 116 -10.26 0.75 27.72
CA GLU A 116 -10.29 -0.71 27.81
C GLU A 116 -8.89 -1.31 27.80
N LEU A 117 -8.05 -0.93 26.82
CA LEU A 117 -6.65 -1.37 26.74
C LEU A 117 -5.86 -0.99 27.99
N LYS A 118 -6.09 0.21 28.56
CA LYS A 118 -5.42 0.62 29.79
C LYS A 118 -5.80 -0.29 30.97
N LYS A 119 -7.09 -0.64 31.10
CA LYS A 119 -7.55 -1.58 32.13
C LYS A 119 -6.93 -2.97 31.94
N GLU A 120 -6.85 -3.46 30.71
CA GLU A 120 -6.24 -4.75 30.40
C GLU A 120 -4.75 -4.75 30.78
N ILE A 121 -4.00 -3.70 30.42
CA ILE A 121 -2.59 -3.53 30.81
C ILE A 121 -2.44 -3.51 32.34
N ASP A 122 -3.28 -2.76 33.05
CA ASP A 122 -3.23 -2.67 34.51
C ASP A 122 -3.54 -4.02 35.17
N ASN A 123 -4.51 -4.77 34.65
CA ASN A 123 -4.84 -6.12 35.11
C ASN A 123 -3.67 -7.10 34.89
N ASN A 124 -3.09 -7.11 33.68
CA ASN A 124 -1.95 -7.95 33.34
C ASN A 124 -0.74 -7.63 34.23
N LYS A 125 -0.51 -6.35 34.55
CA LYS A 125 0.55 -5.94 35.48
C LYS A 125 0.33 -6.49 36.88
N VAL A 126 -0.91 -6.50 37.38
CA VAL A 126 -1.25 -7.08 38.68
C VAL A 126 -1.03 -8.59 38.67
N GLU A 127 -1.45 -9.28 37.62
CA GLU A 127 -1.26 -10.73 37.47
C GLU A 127 0.22 -11.12 37.41
N LEU A 128 1.01 -10.42 36.59
CA LEU A 128 2.46 -10.62 36.54
C LEU A 128 3.13 -10.38 37.89
N LYS A 129 2.72 -9.36 38.64
CA LYS A 129 3.24 -9.11 40.00
C LYS A 129 2.92 -10.26 40.95
N LYS A 130 1.74 -10.88 40.85
CA LYS A 130 1.38 -12.06 41.63
C LYS A 130 2.27 -13.26 41.27
N GLU A 131 2.50 -13.52 39.99
CA GLU A 131 3.36 -14.63 39.54
C GLU A 131 4.83 -14.43 39.93
N ILE A 132 5.34 -13.20 39.84
CA ILE A 132 6.68 -12.84 40.35
C ILE A 132 6.76 -13.11 41.86
N ASN A 133 5.77 -12.66 42.65
CA ASN A 133 5.76 -12.90 44.09
C ASN A 133 5.74 -14.40 44.44
N LYS A 134 4.94 -15.21 43.73
CA LYS A 134 4.94 -16.68 43.89
C LYS A 134 6.30 -17.28 43.57
N THR A 135 6.98 -16.77 42.55
CA THR A 135 8.32 -17.22 42.15
C THR A 135 9.35 -16.87 43.22
N ASN A 136 9.33 -15.63 43.73
CA ASN A 136 10.22 -15.20 44.81
C ASN A 136 10.03 -16.06 46.07
N GLN A 137 8.79 -16.37 46.46
CA GLN A 137 8.53 -17.29 47.58
C GLN A 137 9.12 -18.69 47.38
N LYS A 138 9.20 -19.18 46.13
CA LYS A 138 9.87 -20.45 45.82
C LYS A 138 11.39 -20.32 45.94
N VAL A 139 11.95 -19.19 45.50
CA VAL A 139 13.38 -18.88 45.65
C VAL A 139 13.75 -18.81 47.14
N ASP A 140 13.00 -18.06 47.96
CA ASP A 140 13.26 -17.96 49.41
C ASP A 140 13.29 -19.34 50.08
N LYS A 141 12.39 -20.25 49.68
CA LYS A 141 12.36 -21.63 50.18
C LYS A 141 13.57 -22.45 49.72
N LEU A 142 14.09 -22.20 48.53
CA LEU A 142 15.30 -22.86 48.03
C LEU A 142 16.53 -22.33 48.76
N ASP A 143 16.63 -21.02 48.97
CA ASP A 143 17.72 -20.40 49.72
C ASP A 143 17.78 -20.95 51.15
N GLN A 144 16.63 -21.04 51.84
CA GLN A 144 16.56 -21.71 53.14
C GLN A 144 17.06 -23.16 53.10
N LYS A 145 16.70 -23.94 52.07
CA LYS A 145 17.19 -25.33 51.96
C LYS A 145 18.70 -25.39 51.74
N VAL A 146 19.25 -24.46 50.97
CA VAL A 146 20.70 -24.33 50.75
C VAL A 146 21.41 -23.99 52.07
N ASP A 147 20.89 -23.02 52.82
CA ASP A 147 21.44 -22.63 54.12
C ASP A 147 21.44 -23.79 55.13
N HIS A 148 20.32 -24.51 55.25
CA HIS A 148 20.25 -25.70 56.11
C HIS A 148 21.24 -26.79 55.65
N GLY A 149 21.38 -27.00 54.35
CA GLY A 149 22.33 -27.96 53.79
C GLY A 149 23.78 -27.59 54.11
N ASN A 150 24.13 -26.31 53.94
CA ASN A 150 25.46 -25.80 54.27
C ASN A 150 25.76 -25.94 55.76
N ALA A 151 24.80 -25.59 56.65
CA ALA A 151 24.96 -25.76 58.08
C ALA A 151 25.18 -27.24 58.48
N ALA A 152 24.45 -28.17 57.86
CA ALA A 152 24.63 -29.60 58.09
C ALA A 152 26.01 -30.10 57.62
N ILE A 153 26.50 -29.62 56.47
CA ILE A 153 27.83 -29.94 55.96
C ILE A 153 28.91 -29.41 56.91
N HIS A 154 28.81 -28.17 57.37
CA HIS A 154 29.74 -27.58 58.33
C HIS A 154 29.79 -28.39 59.63
N ALA A 155 28.64 -28.70 60.23
CA ALA A 155 28.58 -29.53 61.43
C ALA A 155 29.22 -30.92 61.22
N ARG A 156 29.05 -31.51 60.04
CA ARG A 156 29.70 -32.78 59.69
C ARG A 156 31.22 -32.61 59.57
N ILE A 157 31.72 -31.55 58.96
CA ILE A 157 33.16 -31.24 58.87
C ILE A 157 33.75 -31.05 60.27
N ASP A 158 33.07 -30.33 61.14
CA ASP A 158 33.52 -30.07 62.52
C ASP A 158 33.61 -31.37 63.33
N SER A 159 32.70 -32.33 63.11
CA SER A 159 32.80 -33.65 63.76
C SER A 159 34.00 -34.49 63.30
N TYR A 160 34.63 -34.16 62.17
CA TYR A 160 35.90 -34.75 61.72
C TYR A 160 37.14 -34.04 62.27
N HIS A 161 37.00 -33.07 63.19
CA HIS A 161 38.15 -32.55 63.92
C HIS A 161 38.79 -33.67 64.73
N LEU A 162 39.95 -34.12 64.22
CA LEU A 162 40.78 -35.16 64.82
C LEU A 162 41.10 -34.78 66.26
N ASN A 163 40.91 -35.77 67.14
CA ASN A 163 41.29 -35.72 68.54
C ASN A 163 42.70 -35.11 68.67
N PRO A 164 42.90 -34.00 69.40
CA PRO A 164 44.21 -33.33 69.50
C PRO A 164 45.29 -34.19 70.18
N ASP A 165 44.90 -35.33 70.76
CA ASP A 165 45.80 -36.32 71.39
C ASP A 165 46.27 -37.46 70.46
N LEU A 166 45.92 -37.44 69.17
CA LEU A 166 46.49 -38.42 68.24
C LEU A 166 47.92 -38.02 67.83
N PRO A 167 48.93 -38.91 67.97
CA PRO A 167 50.28 -38.63 67.52
C PRO A 167 50.28 -38.32 66.01
N PRO A 168 51.17 -37.42 65.55
CA PRO A 168 51.19 -37.01 64.14
C PRO A 168 51.29 -38.24 63.23
N PRO A 169 50.47 -38.34 62.18
CA PRO A 169 50.56 -39.45 61.24
C PRO A 169 51.98 -39.49 60.63
N PRO A 170 52.56 -40.68 60.43
CA PRO A 170 53.88 -40.79 59.81
C PRO A 170 53.87 -40.10 58.45
N PRO A 171 54.98 -39.43 58.06
CA PRO A 171 55.03 -38.68 56.81
C PRO A 171 54.63 -39.58 55.64
N PRO A 172 53.80 -39.11 54.70
CA PRO A 172 53.41 -39.88 53.53
C PRO A 172 54.68 -40.30 52.78
N VAL A 173 54.82 -41.61 52.54
CA VAL A 173 55.84 -42.13 51.64
C VAL A 173 55.52 -41.59 50.25
N GLU A 174 56.22 -40.53 49.84
CA GLU A 174 56.18 -40.01 48.47
C GLU A 174 56.70 -41.10 47.51
N LYS A 175 55.80 -41.95 47.02
CA LYS A 175 56.05 -42.66 45.77
C LYS A 175 56.02 -41.64 44.64
N LEU A 176 57.21 -41.17 44.31
CA LEU A 176 57.58 -40.42 43.11
C LEU A 176 57.04 -41.10 41.83
N TYR A 177 55.80 -40.82 41.43
CA TYR A 177 55.41 -40.90 40.01
C TYR A 177 55.77 -39.60 39.32
N LYS A 178 57.07 -39.29 39.35
CA LYS A 178 57.61 -38.03 38.82
C LYS A 178 58.50 -38.38 37.65
N LEU A 179 57.95 -38.68 36.47
CA LEU A 179 58.75 -38.69 35.24
C LEU A 179 58.01 -38.67 33.88
N MET A 180 56.72 -38.35 33.80
CA MET A 180 56.12 -37.94 32.52
C MET A 180 55.15 -36.77 32.74
N LYS A 181 55.48 -35.59 32.22
CA LYS A 181 54.52 -34.49 32.15
C LYS A 181 53.57 -34.79 30.99
N ILE A 182 52.45 -35.42 31.30
CA ILE A 182 51.36 -35.67 30.36
C ILE A 182 50.36 -34.54 30.50
N ILE A 183 50.06 -33.83 29.41
CA ILE A 183 48.89 -32.95 29.37
C ILE A 183 47.70 -33.78 28.92
N LEU A 184 46.67 -33.86 29.77
CA LEU A 184 45.39 -34.47 29.41
C LEU A 184 44.43 -33.39 28.91
N VAL A 185 43.94 -33.54 27.69
CA VAL A 185 42.98 -32.60 27.10
C VAL A 185 41.68 -33.31 26.75
N HIS A 186 40.55 -32.79 27.22
CA HIS A 186 39.22 -33.28 26.83
C HIS A 186 38.66 -32.46 25.67
N ILE A 187 38.34 -33.13 24.56
CA ILE A 187 37.74 -32.55 23.37
C ILE A 187 36.29 -33.01 23.26
N GLY A 188 35.37 -32.09 23.58
CA GLY A 188 33.93 -32.30 23.52
C GLY A 188 33.27 -31.91 22.19
N PRO A 189 31.94 -32.09 22.05
CA PRO A 189 31.22 -31.85 20.80
C PRO A 189 31.28 -30.41 20.27
N SER A 190 31.49 -29.42 21.16
CA SER A 190 31.55 -27.99 20.83
C SER A 190 32.91 -27.51 20.31
N TRP A 191 33.85 -28.42 20.10
CA TRP A 191 35.17 -28.13 19.54
C TRP A 191 35.13 -28.02 18.01
N ASN A 192 35.81 -26.99 17.52
CA ASN A 192 36.01 -26.68 16.11
C ASN A 192 37.51 -26.48 15.84
N GLU A 193 37.86 -26.31 14.57
CA GLU A 193 39.24 -26.22 14.11
C GLU A 193 40.02 -25.08 14.77
N HIS A 194 39.40 -23.90 14.88
CA HIS A 194 40.01 -22.73 15.50
C HIS A 194 40.37 -22.95 16.99
N LYS A 195 39.48 -23.61 17.76
CA LYS A 195 39.78 -23.97 19.16
C LYS A 195 40.92 -24.97 19.27
N LEU A 196 40.98 -25.91 18.33
CA LEU A 196 42.06 -26.90 18.28
C LEU A 196 43.39 -26.23 17.93
N GLU A 197 43.39 -25.28 16.99
CA GLU A 197 44.56 -24.47 16.64
C GLU A 197 45.11 -23.68 17.83
N LEU A 198 44.24 -23.00 18.60
CA LEU A 198 44.63 -22.25 19.78
C LEU A 198 45.21 -23.14 20.88
N LEU A 199 44.61 -24.31 21.10
CA LEU A 199 45.12 -25.30 22.04
C LEU A 199 46.52 -25.78 21.63
N ILE A 200 46.72 -26.10 20.35
CA ILE A 200 48.03 -26.54 19.86
C ILE A 200 49.08 -25.44 20.02
N LYS A 201 48.75 -24.17 19.74
CA LYS A 201 49.63 -23.03 20.00
C LYS A 201 50.00 -22.90 21.48
N GLN A 202 49.04 -23.09 22.38
CA GLN A 202 49.27 -23.05 23.83
C GLN A 202 50.20 -24.18 24.27
N ILE A 203 49.97 -25.41 23.78
CA ILE A 203 50.83 -26.56 24.05
C ILE A 203 52.27 -26.26 23.62
N TYR A 204 52.48 -25.70 22.42
CA TYR A 204 53.82 -25.32 21.97
C TYR A 204 54.48 -24.26 22.85
N GLN A 205 53.73 -23.28 23.36
CA GLN A 205 54.25 -22.26 24.27
C GLN A 205 54.63 -22.86 25.63
N ASP A 206 53.75 -23.65 26.23
CA ASP A 206 53.97 -24.29 27.53
C ASP A 206 55.17 -25.24 27.49
N PHE A 207 55.37 -25.92 26.35
CA PHE A 207 56.49 -26.82 26.14
C PHE A 207 57.75 -26.14 25.56
N GLY A 208 57.68 -24.88 25.14
CA GLY A 208 58.81 -24.15 24.54
C GLY A 208 60.01 -23.95 25.47
N HIS A 209 59.80 -24.07 26.78
CA HIS A 209 60.85 -23.94 27.80
C HIS A 209 61.54 -25.27 28.16
N PHE A 210 61.16 -26.38 27.54
CA PHE A 210 61.74 -27.69 27.84
C PHE A 210 63.12 -27.84 27.18
N LYS A 211 64.11 -28.31 27.96
CA LYS A 211 65.47 -28.59 27.45
C LYS A 211 65.40 -29.63 26.33
N LYS A 212 66.23 -29.46 25.28
CA LYS A 212 66.31 -30.19 23.98
C LYS A 212 66.25 -31.73 23.99
N ASN A 213 66.17 -32.40 25.14
CA ASN A 213 66.21 -33.87 25.26
C ASN A 213 65.01 -34.46 26.01
N LYS A 214 63.90 -33.72 26.19
CA LYS A 214 62.67 -34.25 26.83
C LYS A 214 61.51 -34.25 25.85
N ILE A 215 60.96 -35.43 25.59
CA ILE A 215 59.75 -35.58 24.76
C ILE A 215 58.52 -35.15 25.59
N GLY A 216 57.75 -34.22 25.06
CA GLY A 216 56.45 -33.83 25.62
C GLY A 216 55.37 -34.83 25.19
N TYR A 217 54.57 -35.31 26.16
CA TYR A 217 53.47 -36.24 25.89
C TYR A 217 52.13 -35.52 26.04
N VAL A 218 51.28 -35.60 25.01
CA VAL A 218 49.92 -35.04 25.03
C VAL A 218 48.91 -36.16 24.81
N GLN A 219 47.97 -36.30 25.74
CA GLN A 219 46.86 -37.24 25.63
C GLN A 219 45.58 -36.47 25.31
N PHE A 220 45.03 -36.71 24.13
CA PHE A 220 43.75 -36.17 23.70
C PHE A 220 42.65 -37.19 23.97
N ARG A 221 41.81 -36.89 24.95
CA ARG A 221 40.59 -37.65 25.21
C ARG A 221 39.45 -37.01 24.44
N VAL A 222 38.92 -37.73 23.46
CA VAL A 222 38.00 -37.17 22.48
C VAL A 222 36.69 -37.95 22.49
N VAL A 223 35.57 -37.24 22.44
CA VAL A 223 34.25 -37.87 22.29
C VAL A 223 34.14 -38.58 20.93
N PRO A 224 33.41 -39.70 20.82
CA PRO A 224 33.34 -40.50 19.59
C PRO A 224 33.00 -39.70 18.33
N SER A 225 32.08 -38.73 18.44
CA SER A 225 31.62 -37.89 17.32
C SER A 225 32.68 -36.95 16.75
N LYS A 226 33.82 -36.76 17.44
CA LYS A 226 34.90 -35.86 17.03
C LYS A 226 36.22 -36.59 16.74
N MET A 227 36.26 -37.91 16.91
CA MET A 227 37.47 -38.72 16.71
C MET A 227 38.08 -38.56 15.32
N GLU A 228 37.27 -38.68 14.26
CA GLU A 228 37.79 -38.59 12.89
C GLU A 228 38.27 -37.17 12.54
N PHE A 229 37.55 -36.15 13.02
CA PHE A 229 37.91 -34.75 12.85
C PHE A 229 39.25 -34.43 13.52
N VAL A 230 39.44 -34.84 14.77
CA VAL A 230 40.68 -34.58 15.51
C VAL A 230 41.85 -35.37 14.91
N LYS A 231 41.65 -36.62 14.49
CA LYS A 231 42.69 -37.42 13.81
C LYS A 231 43.18 -36.74 12.53
N LYS A 232 42.26 -36.40 11.63
CA LYS A 232 42.61 -35.72 10.36
C LYS A 232 43.34 -34.41 10.59
N TYR A 233 42.92 -33.65 11.60
CA TYR A 233 43.57 -32.38 11.93
C TYR A 233 44.98 -32.55 12.49
N LEU A 234 45.19 -33.50 13.43
CA LEU A 234 46.50 -33.76 14.01
C LEU A 234 47.48 -34.42 13.02
N GLU A 235 46.98 -35.19 12.05
CA GLU A 235 47.78 -35.72 10.93
C GLU A 235 48.24 -34.62 9.97
N ALA A 236 47.44 -33.57 9.79
CA ALA A 236 47.77 -32.43 8.93
C ALA A 236 48.79 -31.46 9.58
N ILE A 237 49.07 -31.61 10.88
CA ILE A 237 50.03 -30.77 11.59
C ILE A 237 51.38 -31.49 11.66
N GLU A 238 52.43 -30.83 11.17
CA GLU A 238 53.80 -31.30 11.35
C GLU A 238 54.26 -31.02 12.79
N PHE A 239 54.08 -32.00 13.68
CA PHE A 239 54.59 -31.91 15.04
C PHE A 239 56.12 -31.89 15.05
N ARG A 240 56.73 -31.01 15.88
CA ARG A 240 58.18 -31.05 16.09
C ARG A 240 58.58 -32.44 16.62
N LYS A 241 59.76 -32.94 16.24
CA LYS A 241 60.29 -34.26 16.63
C LYS A 241 60.39 -34.52 18.14
N ASP A 242 60.22 -33.46 18.95
CA ASP A 242 60.30 -33.49 20.41
C ASP A 242 58.91 -33.72 21.07
N TYR A 243 57.87 -34.04 20.30
CA TYR A 243 56.51 -34.29 20.80
C TYR A 243 55.99 -35.68 20.38
N GLN A 244 55.30 -36.34 21.30
CA GLN A 244 54.48 -37.52 21.01
C GLN A 244 53.07 -37.28 21.53
N TYR A 245 52.07 -37.67 20.73
CA TYR A 245 50.67 -37.58 21.13
C TYR A 245 49.97 -38.93 21.03
N PHE A 246 48.96 -39.11 21.86
CA PHE A 246 48.06 -40.25 21.83
C PHE A 246 46.62 -39.77 21.89
N ILE A 247 45.74 -40.44 21.16
CA ILE A 247 44.31 -40.13 21.14
C ILE A 247 43.59 -41.33 21.75
N ASP A 248 42.90 -41.12 22.87
CA ASP A 248 42.01 -42.11 23.48
C ASP A 248 40.55 -41.68 23.34
N ASN A 249 39.67 -42.69 23.23
CA ASN A 249 38.24 -42.43 23.25
C ASN A 249 37.81 -42.13 24.69
N GLU A 250 36.97 -41.12 24.88
CA GLU A 250 36.28 -40.94 26.15
C GLU A 250 35.31 -42.12 26.35
N ILE A 251 35.74 -43.13 27.10
CA ILE A 251 34.84 -44.21 27.52
C ILE A 251 33.84 -43.58 28.48
N ASP A 252 32.63 -43.45 27.98
CA ASP A 252 31.47 -42.98 28.72
C ASP A 252 31.30 -43.82 30.00
N LYS A 253 31.81 -43.31 31.13
CA LYS A 253 31.66 -43.95 32.44
C LYS A 253 30.19 -43.97 32.90
N SER A 254 29.25 -43.38 32.14
CA SER A 254 27.81 -43.54 32.40
C SER A 254 27.25 -44.93 31.99
N LYS A 255 28.08 -45.83 31.44
CA LYS A 255 27.68 -47.21 31.06
C LYS A 255 28.24 -48.34 31.92
N HIS A 256 28.84 -48.03 33.08
CA HIS A 256 28.93 -49.02 34.15
C HIS A 256 27.69 -48.87 35.02
N VAL A 257 26.75 -49.78 34.74
CA VAL A 257 25.48 -50.03 35.43
C VAL A 257 25.65 -50.04 36.95
#